data_AF-A0A1X0A278-F1
#
_entry.id   AF-A0A1X0A278-F1
#
_cell.length_a   1.000
_cell.length_b   1.000
_cell.length_c   1.000
_cell.angle_alpha   90.00
_cell.angle_beta   90.00
_cell.angle_gamma   90.00
#
_symmetry.space_group_name_H-M   'P 1'
#
loop_
_entity.id
_entity.type
_entity.pdbx_description
1 polymer ?
#
loop_
_entity_poly.entity_id
_entity_poly.type
_entity_poly.pdbx_seq_one_letter_code
_entity_poly.pdbx_strand_id
1 'polypeptide(L)' 'MATGETGFDDVSFDLISLQYHSLKAGHDYGQYVRDAKNAGLDSVAKFFEDVMAEDSQRAQRCHELLAELQSSR' A
#
# COMPACT_ATOMS: atom_id res chain seq x y z
N MET A 1 7.20 -25.43 -9.02
CA MET A 1 6.63 -24.25 -8.34
C MET A 1 7.75 -23.23 -8.27
N ALA A 2 7.69 -22.15 -9.05
CA ALA A 2 8.56 -21.02 -8.81
C ALA A 2 7.85 -20.22 -7.71
N THR A 3 8.22 -20.44 -6.45
CA THR A 3 7.80 -19.53 -5.38
C THR A 3 8.48 -18.21 -5.71
N GLY A 4 7.68 -17.17 -6.01
CA GLY A 4 8.15 -15.81 -6.27
C GLY A 4 8.69 -15.15 -5.01
N GLU A 5 9.41 -15.91 -4.19
CA GLU A 5 10.10 -15.46 -3.01
C GLU A 5 11.42 -14.86 -3.48
N THR A 6 11.74 -13.69 -2.97
CA THR A 6 13.00 -12.98 -3.22
C THR A 6 14.25 -13.75 -2.76
N GLY A 7 14.08 -14.99 -2.27
CA GLY A 7 15.14 -15.84 -1.73
C GLY A 7 15.61 -15.38 -0.35
N PHE A 8 14.88 -14.49 0.31
CA PHE A 8 15.22 -13.91 1.59
C PHE A 8 14.04 -14.09 2.56
N ASP A 9 14.16 -15.01 3.52
CA ASP A 9 13.16 -15.30 4.56
C ASP A 9 13.14 -14.18 5.63
N ASP A 10 13.02 -12.92 5.23
CA ASP A 10 12.90 -11.79 6.16
C ASP A 10 11.53 -11.15 6.04
N VAL A 11 10.62 -11.62 6.89
CA VAL A 11 9.28 -11.06 7.06
C VAL A 11 9.34 -9.54 7.33
N SER A 12 10.41 -9.03 7.93
CA SER A 12 10.60 -7.59 8.12
C SER A 12 10.80 -6.88 6.77
N PHE A 13 11.60 -7.47 5.87
CA PHE A 13 11.76 -6.95 4.51
C PHE A 13 10.44 -6.97 3.74
N ASP A 14 9.67 -8.05 3.85
CA ASP A 14 8.37 -8.16 3.19
C ASP A 14 7.39 -7.07 3.67
N LEU A 15 7.32 -6.84 4.98
CA LEU A 15 6.48 -5.80 5.58
C LEU A 15 6.92 -4.39 5.18
N ILE A 16 8.24 -4.13 5.14
CA ILE A 16 8.81 -2.85 4.68
C ILE A 16 8.48 -2.63 3.19
N SER A 17 8.65 -3.65 2.36
CA SER A 17 8.34 -3.60 0.93
C SER A 17 6.86 -3.28 0.70
N LEU A 18 5.96 -3.99 1.38
CA LEU A 18 4.53 -3.75 1.28
C LEU A 18 4.12 -2.36 1.79
N GLN A 19 4.71 -1.90 2.90
CA GLN A 19 4.49 -0.55 3.42
C GLN A 19 4.90 0.52 2.40
N TYR A 20 6.12 0.40 1.86
CA TYR A 20 6.65 1.32 0.87
C TYR A 20 5.77 1.39 -0.39
N HIS A 21 5.38 0.23 -0.94
CA HIS A 21 4.56 0.19 -2.14
C HIS A 21 3.16 0.76 -1.92
N SER A 22 2.55 0.54 -0.76
CA SER A 22 1.24 1.13 -0.43
C SER A 22 1.32 2.67 -0.32
N LEU A 23 2.36 3.19 0.33
CA LEU A 23 2.57 4.65 0.43
C LEU A 23 2.91 5.29 -0.91
N LYS A 24 3.73 4.61 -1.73
CA LYS A 24 4.10 5.08 -3.07
C LYS A 24 2.88 5.13 -3.98
N ALA A 25 2.03 4.11 -3.97
CA ALA A 25 0.84 4.08 -4.81
C ALA A 25 -0.16 5.18 -4.38
N GLY A 26 -0.32 5.40 -3.07
CA GLY A 26 -1.12 6.51 -2.51
C GLY A 26 -0.74 7.90 -3.07
N HIS A 27 0.55 8.16 -3.28
CA HIS A 27 1.03 9.40 -3.89
C HIS A 27 0.52 9.57 -5.33
N ASP A 28 0.51 8.49 -6.11
CA ASP A 28 0.13 8.53 -7.53
C ASP A 28 -1.39 8.60 -7.73
N TYR A 29 -2.18 8.04 -6.81
CA TYR A 29 -3.65 8.05 -6.89
C TYR A 29 -4.26 9.45 -6.91
N GLY A 30 -3.60 10.45 -6.31
CA GLY A 30 -4.07 11.84 -6.35
C GLY A 30 -4.21 12.35 -7.79
N GLN A 31 -3.35 11.92 -8.71
CA GLN A 31 -3.48 12.23 -10.13
C GLN A 31 -4.67 11.50 -10.76
N TYR A 32 -4.85 10.22 -10.44
CA TYR A 32 -5.95 9.41 -11.00
C TYR A 32 -7.32 9.93 -10.57
N VAL A 33 -7.46 10.37 -9.32
CA VAL A 33 -8.68 11.01 -8.81
C VAL A 33 -8.97 12.30 -9.58
N ARG A 34 -7.95 13.14 -9.82
CA ARG A 34 -8.11 14.37 -10.61
C ARG A 34 -8.53 14.07 -12.04
N ASP A 35 -7.90 13.10 -12.69
CA ASP A 35 -8.21 12.72 -14.08
C ASP A 35 -9.64 12.18 -14.20
N ALA A 36 -10.07 11.32 -13.26
CA ALA A 36 -11.44 10.81 -13.22
C ALA A 36 -12.47 11.93 -12.98
N LYS A 37 -12.21 12.86 -12.06
CA LYS A 37 -13.08 14.03 -11.82
C LYS A 37 -13.17 14.94 -13.04
N ASN A 38 -12.04 15.22 -13.70
CA ASN A 38 -12.00 16.03 -14.91
C ASN A 38 -12.77 15.38 -16.09
N ALA A 39 -12.84 14.05 -16.10
CA ALA A 39 -13.61 13.28 -17.09
C ALA A 39 -15.10 13.10 -16.70
N GLY A 40 -15.55 13.59 -15.54
CA GLY A 40 -16.93 13.40 -15.05
C GLY A 40 -17.24 11.96 -14.63
N LEU A 41 -16.22 11.17 -14.27
CA LEU A 41 -16.33 9.77 -13.89
C LEU A 41 -16.33 9.61 -12.36
N ASP A 42 -17.38 10.07 -11.70
CA ASP A 42 -17.45 10.16 -10.23
C ASP A 42 -17.29 8.81 -9.53
N SER A 43 -17.86 7.73 -10.08
CA SER A 43 -17.73 6.38 -9.51
C SER A 43 -16.28 5.86 -9.57
N VAL A 44 -15.54 6.23 -10.61
CA VAL A 44 -14.12 5.87 -10.78
C VAL A 44 -13.26 6.71 -9.82
N ALA A 45 -13.56 8.00 -9.69
CA ALA A 45 -12.89 8.86 -8.72
C ALA A 45 -13.07 8.34 -7.28
N LYS A 46 -14.30 7.96 -6.93
CA LYS A 46 -14.61 7.38 -5.61
C LYS A 46 -13.84 6.09 -5.37
N PHE A 47 -13.77 5.21 -6.38
CA PHE A 47 -12.99 3.98 -6.29
C PHE A 47 -11.51 4.26 -6.01
N PHE A 48 -10.88 5.22 -6.70
CA PHE A 48 -9.49 5.58 -6.42
C PHE A 48 -9.30 6.19 -5.03
N GLU A 49 -10.25 6.99 -4.53
CA GLU A 49 -10.22 7.50 -3.16
C GLU A 49 -10.32 6.36 -2.13
N ASP A 50 -11.13 5.34 -2.39
CA ASP A 50 -11.26 4.15 -1.54
C ASP A 50 -9.95 3.35 -1.51
N VAL A 51 -9.36 3.07 -2.67
CA VAL A 51 -8.06 2.38 -2.76
C VAL A 51 -6.96 3.16 -2.03
N MET A 52 -6.96 4.51 -2.11
CA MET A 52 -6.02 5.35 -1.38
C MET A 52 -6.17 5.20 0.15
N ALA A 53 -7.40 5.13 0.64
CA ALA A 53 -7.67 4.91 2.07
C ALA A 53 -7.24 3.52 2.53
N GLU A 54 -7.50 2.48 1.72
CA GLU A 54 -7.08 1.12 1.99
C GLU A 54 -5.55 0.97 2.02
N ASP A 55 -4.84 1.60 1.09
CA ASP A 55 -3.37 1.58 1.04
C ASP A 55 -2.76 2.30 2.24
N SER A 56 -3.37 3.41 2.70
CA SER A 56 -2.96 4.10 3.92
C SER A 56 -3.11 3.22 5.15
N GLN A 57 -4.23 2.51 5.27
CA GLN A 57 -4.48 1.54 6.35
C GLN A 57 -3.49 0.36 6.28
N ARG A 58 -3.19 -0.13 5.09
CA ARG A 58 -2.21 -1.21 4.89
C ARG A 58 -0.81 -0.79 5.32
N ALA A 59 -0.37 0.41 4.93
CA ALA A 59 0.92 0.96 5.34
C ALA A 59 1.02 1.09 6.87
N GLN A 60 -0.04 1.60 7.51
CA GLN A 60 -0.13 1.69 8.96
C GLN A 60 -0.04 0.30 9.62
N ARG A 61 -0.77 -0.69 9.10
CA ARG A 61 -0.74 -2.05 9.65
C ARG A 61 0.64 -2.70 9.53
N CYS A 62 1.34 -2.49 8.41
CA CYS A 62 2.73 -2.94 8.28
C CYS A 62 3.64 -2.29 9.34
N HIS A 63 3.41 -1.01 9.67
CA HIS A 63 4.20 -0.30 10.69
C HIS A 63 4.03 -0.94 12.08
N GLU A 64 2.79 -1.24 12.45
CA GLU A 64 2.46 -1.88 13.72
C GLU A 64 3.08 -3.27 13.83
N LEU A 65 2.95 -4.09 12.79
CA LEU A 65 3.55 -5.43 12.75
C LEU A 65 5.08 -5.39 12.86
N LEU A 66 5.74 -4.41 12.23
CA LEU A 66 7.18 -4.21 12.39
C LEU A 66 7.56 -3.87 13.84
N ALA A 67 6.78 -3.04 14.52
CA ALA A 67 7.00 -2.72 15.92
C ALA A 67 6.79 -3.94 16.84
N GLU A 68 5.78 -4.77 16.56
CA GLU A 68 5.55 -6.05 17.26
C GLU A 68 6.76 -7.00 17.10
N LEU A 69 7.30 -7.14 15.89
CA LEU A 69 8.49 -7.97 15.62
C LEU A 69 9.76 -7.45 16.32
N GLN A 70 9.94 -6.13 16.39
CA GLN A 70 11.09 -5.51 17.06
C GLN A 70 11.03 -5.65 18.59
N SER A 71 9.84 -5.55 19.18
CA SER A 71 9.64 -5.68 20.63
C SER A 71 9.68 -7.11 21.14
N SER A 72 9.44 -8.08 20.26
CA SER A 72 9.51 -9.52 20.57
C SER A 72 10.93 -10.10 20.47
N ARG A 73 11.94 -9.28 20.14
CA ARG A 73 13.33 -9.70 19.91
C ARG A 73 14.24 -9.32 21.07
#